data_AF-A0A1F6XKG4-F1
#
_entry.id   AF-A0A1F6XKG4-F1
#
_cell.length_a   1.000
_cell.length_b   1.000
_cell.length_c   1.000
_cell.angle_alpha   90.00
_cell.angle_beta   90.00
_cell.angle_gamma   90.00
#
_symmetry.space_group_name_H-M   'P 1'
#
loop_
_entity.id
_entity.type
_entity.pdbx_description
1 polymer ?
#
loop_
_entity_poly.entity_id
_entity_poly.type
_entity_poly.pdbx_seq_one_letter_code
_entity_poly.pdbx_strand_id
1 'polypeptide(L)'
;MTEKLKQITQEEVSKLAPETQDAINSVDWAKITENIGRDSFLWDNDINNLQVETLLVLIGIEDINDYPENIENEIGTSKKEAEKIAGEVLQKIFTPINNILIEKIKASGKSRNTTPEQNLDFILSGGDYSVFMDIPPRSDASQSTPQEGNNEPEETVLPVFSIK
;
A
#
# COMPACT_ATOMS: atom_id res chain seq x y z
N MET A 1 6.32 5.72 -26.55
CA MET A 1 4.99 6.33 -26.33
C MET A 1 4.55 7.11 -27.55
N THR A 2 3.36 6.80 -28.06
CA THR A 2 2.73 7.56 -29.15
C THR A 2 2.13 8.88 -28.64
N GLU A 3 1.96 9.87 -29.51
CA GLU A 3 1.32 11.15 -29.15
C GLU A 3 -0.12 10.96 -28.65
N LYS A 4 -0.86 10.01 -29.23
CA LYS A 4 -2.21 9.68 -28.79
C LYS A 4 -2.22 9.14 -27.35
N LEU A 5 -1.33 8.20 -27.04
CA LEU A 5 -1.23 7.65 -25.67
C LEU A 5 -0.85 8.75 -24.67
N LYS A 6 0.09 9.63 -25.04
CA LYS A 6 0.47 10.77 -24.21
C LYS A 6 -0.70 11.71 -23.88
N GLN A 7 -1.57 11.99 -24.86
CA GLN A 7 -2.77 12.80 -24.65
C GLN A 7 -3.77 12.12 -23.71
N ILE A 8 -4.05 10.83 -23.93
CA ILE A 8 -4.94 10.04 -23.07
C ILE A 8 -4.41 9.99 -21.64
N THR A 9 -3.12 9.71 -21.47
CA THR A 9 -2.44 9.75 -20.17
C THR A 9 -2.69 11.06 -19.44
N GLN A 10 -2.47 12.20 -20.11
CA GLN A 10 -2.63 13.50 -19.49
C GLN A 10 -4.09 13.77 -19.11
N GLU A 11 -5.04 13.35 -19.96
CA GLU A 11 -6.46 13.45 -19.68
C GLU A 11 -6.86 12.62 -18.46
N GLU A 12 -6.50 11.34 -18.42
CA GLU A 12 -6.89 10.44 -17.32
C GLU A 12 -6.22 10.81 -16.00
N VAL A 13 -4.93 11.11 -16.01
CA VAL A 13 -4.22 11.54 -14.80
C VAL A 13 -4.85 12.83 -14.25
N SER A 14 -5.27 13.77 -15.09
CA SER A 14 -5.89 15.03 -14.63
C SER A 14 -7.21 14.85 -13.87
N LYS A 15 -7.87 13.69 -14.00
CA LYS A 15 -9.12 13.34 -13.30
C LYS A 15 -8.87 12.83 -11.88
N LEU A 16 -7.63 12.48 -11.53
CA LEU A 16 -7.27 11.93 -10.22
C LEU A 16 -7.16 13.01 -9.13
N ALA A 17 -7.06 12.62 -7.87
CA ALA A 17 -6.79 13.55 -6.77
C ALA A 17 -5.43 14.25 -6.96
N PRO A 18 -5.27 15.53 -6.54
CA PRO A 18 -4.01 16.28 -6.73
C PRO A 18 -2.77 15.56 -6.18
N GLU A 19 -2.90 14.89 -5.03
CA GLU A 19 -1.82 14.14 -4.41
C GLU A 19 -1.38 12.95 -5.29
N THR A 20 -2.33 12.28 -5.92
CA THR A 20 -2.09 11.18 -6.85
C THR A 20 -1.48 11.69 -8.16
N GLN A 21 -1.98 12.80 -8.70
CA GLN A 21 -1.42 13.45 -9.88
C GLN A 21 0.06 13.80 -9.67
N ASP A 22 0.37 14.45 -8.55
CA ASP A 22 1.73 14.82 -8.20
C ASP A 22 2.63 13.59 -8.06
N ALA A 23 2.15 12.53 -7.41
CA ALA A 23 2.93 11.30 -7.23
C ALA A 23 3.24 10.64 -8.57
N ILE A 24 2.25 10.49 -9.46
CA ILE A 24 2.45 9.93 -10.80
C ILE A 24 3.41 10.80 -11.62
N ASN A 25 3.23 12.12 -11.62
CA ASN A 25 4.05 13.05 -12.41
C ASN A 25 5.48 13.20 -11.88
N SER A 26 5.76 12.79 -10.63
CA SER A 26 7.10 12.83 -10.04
C SER A 26 8.02 11.70 -10.53
N VAL A 27 7.45 10.69 -11.18
CA VAL A 27 8.18 9.54 -11.72
C VAL A 27 8.01 9.51 -13.22
N ASP A 28 9.12 9.47 -13.97
CA ASP A 28 9.10 9.32 -15.43
C ASP A 28 8.81 7.86 -15.82
N TRP A 29 7.63 7.38 -15.43
CA TRP A 29 7.20 6.00 -15.60
C TRP A 29 7.16 5.60 -17.08
N ALA A 30 6.85 6.54 -17.98
CA ALA A 30 6.82 6.31 -19.42
C ALA A 30 8.23 5.99 -19.95
N LYS A 31 9.26 6.72 -19.49
CA LYS A 31 10.64 6.42 -19.86
C LYS A 31 11.15 5.14 -19.22
N ILE A 32 10.77 4.90 -17.96
CA ILE A 32 11.19 3.70 -17.24
C ILE A 32 10.62 2.44 -17.89
N THR A 33 9.32 2.43 -18.23
CA THR A 33 8.68 1.32 -18.97
C THR A 33 9.31 1.11 -20.34
N GLU A 34 9.65 2.18 -21.06
CA GLU A 34 10.39 2.06 -22.32
C GLU A 34 11.71 1.35 -22.12
N ASN A 35 12.51 1.75 -21.12
CA ASN A 35 13.80 1.14 -20.84
C ASN A 35 13.65 -0.35 -20.44
N ILE A 36 12.68 -0.68 -19.56
CA ILE A 36 12.42 -2.07 -19.15
C ILE A 36 12.05 -2.93 -20.36
N GLY A 37 11.21 -2.42 -21.26
CA GLY A 37 10.83 -3.13 -22.47
C GLY A 37 12.00 -3.33 -23.43
N ARG A 38 12.88 -2.33 -23.59
CA ARG A 38 14.11 -2.47 -24.39
C ARG A 38 15.07 -3.50 -23.80
N ASP A 39 15.27 -3.48 -22.48
CA ASP A 39 16.13 -4.44 -21.77
C ASP A 39 15.57 -5.87 -21.82
N SER A 40 14.27 -6.00 -22.10
CA SER A 40 13.56 -7.27 -22.33
C SER A 40 13.36 -7.58 -23.82
N PHE A 41 14.02 -6.86 -24.72
CA PHE A 41 13.97 -7.07 -26.18
C PHE A 41 12.56 -6.98 -26.80
N LEU A 42 11.65 -6.23 -26.17
CA LEU A 42 10.32 -5.97 -26.71
C LEU A 42 10.36 -5.05 -27.93
N TRP A 43 9.43 -5.28 -28.86
CA TRP A 43 9.25 -4.42 -30.03
C TRP A 43 8.55 -3.11 -29.65
N ASP A 44 8.59 -2.11 -30.54
CA ASP A 44 7.98 -0.80 -30.28
C ASP A 44 6.49 -0.89 -29.93
N ASN A 45 5.76 -1.81 -30.59
CA ASN A 45 4.35 -2.03 -30.32
C ASN A 45 4.13 -2.60 -28.91
N ASP A 46 4.91 -3.59 -28.54
CA ASP A 46 4.88 -4.28 -27.25
C ASP A 46 5.26 -3.35 -26.10
N ILE A 47 6.22 -2.44 -26.33
CA ILE A 47 6.56 -1.38 -25.38
C ILE A 47 5.39 -0.40 -25.20
N ASN A 48 4.66 -0.07 -26.28
CA ASN A 48 3.48 0.78 -26.15
C ASN A 48 2.37 0.04 -25.38
N ASN A 49 2.19 -1.27 -25.58
CA ASN A 49 1.25 -2.07 -24.79
C ASN A 49 1.66 -2.09 -23.32
N LEU A 50 2.94 -2.31 -23.00
CA LEU A 50 3.44 -2.21 -21.62
C LEU A 50 3.16 -0.84 -20.98
N GLN A 51 3.29 0.23 -21.75
CA GLN A 51 2.94 1.59 -21.30
C GLN A 51 1.45 1.76 -21.04
N VAL A 52 0.59 1.10 -21.82
CA VAL A 52 -0.86 1.08 -21.59
C VAL A 52 -1.19 0.32 -20.31
N GLU A 53 -0.72 -0.92 -20.15
CA GLU A 53 -0.96 -1.73 -18.95
C GLU A 53 -0.47 -1.00 -17.69
N THR A 54 0.71 -0.37 -17.75
CA THR A 54 1.24 0.42 -16.63
C THR A 54 0.31 1.59 -16.29
N LEU A 55 -0.19 2.31 -17.31
CA LEU A 55 -1.11 3.42 -17.10
C LEU A 55 -2.41 2.93 -16.44
N LEU A 56 -2.97 1.82 -16.89
CA LEU A 56 -4.24 1.27 -16.37
C LEU A 56 -4.15 0.95 -14.87
N VAL A 57 -3.02 0.39 -14.42
CA VAL A 57 -2.75 0.20 -12.98
C VAL A 57 -2.58 1.54 -12.25
N LEU A 58 -1.82 2.48 -12.82
CA LEU A 58 -1.57 3.79 -12.18
C LEU A 58 -2.85 4.60 -11.95
N ILE A 59 -3.81 4.50 -12.85
CA ILE A 59 -5.11 5.19 -12.74
C ILE A 59 -6.18 4.34 -12.04
N GLY A 60 -5.84 3.13 -11.60
CA GLY A 60 -6.71 2.26 -10.81
C GLY A 60 -7.83 1.59 -11.60
N ILE A 61 -7.67 1.42 -12.92
CA ILE A 61 -8.60 0.63 -13.74
C ILE A 61 -8.30 -0.87 -13.59
N GLU A 62 -7.03 -1.22 -13.44
CA GLU A 62 -6.57 -2.61 -13.27
C GLU A 62 -5.92 -2.84 -11.90
N ASP A 63 -6.08 -4.08 -11.40
CA ASP A 63 -5.46 -4.50 -10.15
C ASP A 63 -3.98 -4.86 -10.39
N ILE A 64 -3.12 -4.44 -9.47
CA ILE A 64 -1.68 -4.71 -9.53
C ILE A 64 -1.34 -6.20 -9.48
N ASN A 65 -2.23 -7.03 -8.90
CA ASN A 65 -2.06 -8.48 -8.83
C ASN A 65 -2.30 -9.16 -10.18
N ASP A 66 -3.12 -8.56 -11.03
CA ASP A 66 -3.43 -9.05 -12.38
C ASP A 66 -2.39 -8.55 -13.41
N TYR A 67 -1.58 -7.55 -13.05
CA TYR A 67 -0.59 -6.93 -13.92
C TYR A 67 0.38 -7.91 -14.63
N PRO A 68 0.93 -8.96 -13.97
CA PRO A 68 1.76 -9.95 -14.68
C PRO A 68 0.96 -10.75 -15.72
N GLU A 69 -0.30 -11.09 -15.45
CA GLU A 69 -1.16 -11.82 -16.38
C GLU A 69 -1.52 -10.93 -17.58
N ASN A 70 -1.80 -9.64 -17.34
CA ASN A 70 -2.06 -8.68 -18.41
C ASN A 70 -0.84 -8.49 -19.32
N ILE A 71 0.37 -8.43 -18.75
CA ILE A 71 1.62 -8.41 -19.54
C ILE A 71 1.75 -9.69 -20.39
N GLU A 72 1.46 -10.87 -19.84
CA GLU A 72 1.50 -12.12 -20.59
C GLU A 72 0.55 -12.07 -21.79
N ASN A 73 -0.70 -11.64 -21.57
CA ASN A 73 -1.77 -11.65 -22.55
C ASN A 73 -1.63 -10.56 -23.64
N GLU A 74 -1.37 -9.32 -23.25
CA GLU A 74 -1.40 -8.16 -24.16
C GLU A 74 -0.07 -7.92 -24.89
N ILE A 75 1.03 -8.45 -24.36
CA ILE A 75 2.36 -8.34 -24.97
C ILE A 75 2.79 -9.67 -25.61
N GLY A 76 2.16 -10.79 -25.26
CA GLY A 76 2.48 -12.11 -25.83
C GLY A 76 3.82 -12.67 -25.34
N THR A 77 4.21 -12.34 -24.11
CA THR A 77 5.43 -12.86 -23.48
C THR A 77 5.18 -14.23 -22.85
N SER A 78 6.25 -14.92 -22.43
CA SER A 78 6.07 -16.08 -21.55
C SER A 78 5.74 -15.63 -20.13
N LYS A 79 4.94 -16.41 -19.38
CA LYS A 79 4.68 -16.15 -17.95
C LYS A 79 5.90 -15.72 -17.14
N LYS A 80 7.04 -16.42 -17.29
CA LYS A 80 8.28 -16.11 -16.56
C LYS A 80 8.84 -14.73 -16.92
N GLU A 81 8.73 -14.35 -18.19
CA GLU A 81 9.17 -13.04 -18.67
C GLU A 81 8.22 -11.95 -18.21
N ALA A 82 6.90 -12.20 -18.26
CA ALA A 82 5.89 -11.32 -17.72
C ALA A 82 6.11 -11.02 -16.23
N GLU A 83 6.35 -12.05 -15.41
CA GLU A 83 6.68 -11.92 -14.00
C GLU A 83 7.96 -11.09 -13.76
N LYS A 84 8.97 -11.26 -14.62
CA LYS A 84 10.22 -10.47 -14.53
C LYS A 84 9.95 -8.99 -14.83
N ILE A 85 9.28 -8.70 -15.94
CA ILE A 85 8.94 -7.33 -16.35
C ILE A 85 8.08 -6.66 -15.28
N ALA A 86 7.05 -7.36 -14.79
CA ALA A 86 6.18 -6.89 -13.72
C ALA A 86 6.96 -6.56 -12.45
N GLY A 87 7.89 -7.43 -12.05
CA GLY A 87 8.77 -7.19 -10.91
C GLY A 87 9.63 -5.93 -11.08
N GLU A 88 10.18 -5.68 -12.26
CA GLU A 88 10.95 -4.46 -12.54
C GLU A 88 10.08 -3.19 -12.50
N VAL A 89 8.89 -3.23 -13.10
CA VAL A 89 7.94 -2.12 -13.06
C VAL A 89 7.48 -1.84 -11.63
N LEU A 90 7.15 -2.88 -10.86
CA LEU A 90 6.77 -2.76 -9.45
C LEU A 90 7.85 -2.04 -8.63
N GLN A 91 9.12 -2.40 -8.82
CA GLN A 91 10.23 -1.81 -8.08
C GLN A 91 10.58 -0.40 -8.54
N LYS A 92 10.58 -0.14 -9.85
CA LYS A 92 11.07 1.13 -10.42
C LYS A 92 9.98 2.19 -10.57
N ILE A 93 8.70 1.81 -10.57
CA ILE A 93 7.57 2.71 -10.83
C ILE A 93 6.58 2.69 -9.67
N PHE A 94 5.89 1.56 -9.45
CA PHE A 94 4.78 1.52 -8.50
C PHE A 94 5.24 1.79 -7.07
N THR A 95 6.37 1.21 -6.64
CA THR A 95 6.92 1.41 -5.30
C THR A 95 7.29 2.87 -5.03
N PRO A 96 8.07 3.56 -5.89
CA PRO A 96 8.34 4.99 -5.73
C PRO A 96 7.08 5.87 -5.69
N ILE A 97 6.11 5.64 -6.58
CA ILE A 97 4.87 6.42 -6.62
C ILE A 97 4.06 6.21 -5.33
N ASN A 98 3.92 4.95 -4.89
CA ASN A 98 3.22 4.62 -3.65
C ASN A 98 3.88 5.27 -2.43
N ASN A 99 5.21 5.27 -2.35
CA ASN A 99 5.94 5.93 -1.27
C ASN A 99 5.66 7.44 -1.25
N ILE A 100 5.66 8.10 -2.41
CA ILE A 100 5.36 9.54 -2.51
C ILE A 100 3.92 9.84 -2.11
N LEU A 101 2.98 8.99 -2.53
CA LEU A 101 1.58 9.12 -2.17
C LEU A 101 1.37 8.97 -0.66
N ILE A 102 1.98 7.96 -0.04
CA ILE A 102 1.92 7.74 1.42
C ILE A 102 2.50 8.95 2.16
N GLU A 103 3.64 9.49 1.73
CA GLU A 103 4.24 10.65 2.37
C GLU A 103 3.38 11.91 2.21
N LYS A 104 2.75 12.12 1.06
CA LYS A 104 1.78 13.22 0.84
C LYS A 104 0.55 13.07 1.73
N ILE A 105 0.02 11.86 1.88
CA ILE A 105 -1.12 11.59 2.76
C ILE A 105 -0.75 11.82 4.23
N LYS A 106 0.44 11.40 4.67
CA LYS A 106 0.93 11.70 6.03
C LYS A 106 1.13 13.19 6.26
N ALA A 107 1.69 13.92 5.28
CA ALA A 107 1.95 15.34 5.37
C ALA A 107 0.66 16.20 5.30
N SER A 108 -0.35 15.74 4.55
CA SER A 108 -1.69 16.33 4.55
C SER A 108 -2.47 15.95 5.81
N GLY A 109 -2.08 14.87 6.48
CA GLY A 109 -2.31 14.56 7.90
C GLY A 109 -1.64 15.55 8.85
N LYS A 110 -1.72 16.86 8.57
CA LYS A 110 -1.78 17.85 9.65
C LYS A 110 -2.89 17.40 10.58
N SER A 111 -2.63 17.39 11.89
CA SER A 111 -3.62 17.16 12.93
C SER A 111 -4.95 17.79 12.50
N ARG A 112 -5.89 16.96 12.03
CA ARG A 112 -7.24 17.48 11.85
C ARG A 112 -7.65 17.80 13.28
N ASN A 113 -7.79 19.07 13.61
CA ASN A 113 -8.76 19.48 14.63
C ASN A 113 -10.13 19.06 14.05
N THR A 114 -10.38 17.75 13.95
CA THR A 114 -11.66 17.22 13.55
C THR A 114 -12.58 17.54 14.70
N THR A 115 -13.68 18.19 14.35
CA THR A 115 -14.79 18.30 15.28
C THR A 115 -15.30 16.88 15.58
N PRO A 116 -15.76 16.58 16.81
CA PRO A 116 -16.25 15.26 17.17
C PRO A 116 -17.24 14.64 16.18
N GLU A 117 -18.01 15.49 15.50
CA GLU A 117 -18.99 15.12 14.47
C GLU A 117 -18.35 14.50 13.22
N GLN A 118 -17.17 14.97 12.79
CA GLN A 118 -16.45 14.45 11.63
C GLN A 118 -15.81 13.08 11.90
N ASN A 119 -15.43 12.83 13.16
CA ASN A 119 -14.94 11.52 13.58
C ASN A 119 -16.08 10.49 13.59
N LEU A 120 -17.27 10.90 14.02
CA LEU A 120 -18.43 10.01 14.08
C LEU A 120 -18.88 9.57 12.67
N ASP A 121 -18.93 10.47 11.69
CA ASP A 121 -19.32 10.15 10.32
C ASP A 121 -18.31 9.22 9.61
N PHE A 122 -17.02 9.40 9.89
CA PHE A 122 -15.97 8.48 9.42
C PHE A 122 -16.09 7.08 10.04
N ILE A 123 -16.41 6.98 11.34
CA ILE A 123 -16.63 5.69 12.01
C ILE A 123 -17.87 4.99 11.45
N LEU A 124 -18.97 5.73 11.26
CA LEU A 124 -20.23 5.18 10.77
C LEU A 124 -20.17 4.77 9.29
N SER A 125 -19.27 5.36 8.51
CA SER A 125 -18.98 4.94 7.14
C SER A 125 -18.00 3.76 7.04
N GLY A 126 -17.48 3.26 8.17
CA GLY A 126 -16.62 2.07 8.23
C GLY A 126 -15.13 2.33 7.99
N GLY A 127 -14.68 3.57 8.16
CA GLY A 127 -13.26 3.91 8.01
C GLY A 127 -12.37 3.34 9.13
N ASP A 128 -11.09 3.10 8.82
CA ASP A 128 -10.11 2.60 9.80
C ASP A 128 -9.76 3.66 10.84
N TYR A 129 -10.21 3.43 12.08
CA TYR A 129 -10.04 4.32 13.21
C TYR A 129 -8.59 4.44 13.72
N SER A 130 -7.68 3.54 13.28
CA SER A 130 -6.26 3.56 13.67
C SER A 130 -5.56 4.88 13.31
N VAL A 131 -6.05 5.61 12.30
CA VAL A 131 -5.51 6.89 11.84
C VAL A 131 -5.71 8.06 12.82
N PHE A 132 -6.59 7.91 13.81
CA PHE A 132 -6.84 8.93 14.86
C PHE A 132 -6.26 8.54 16.22
N MET A 133 -5.80 7.31 16.35
CA MET A 133 -5.15 6.86 17.57
C MET A 133 -3.66 7.15 17.41
N ASP A 134 -3.21 8.28 17.93
CA ASP A 134 -1.81 8.43 18.34
C ASP A 134 -1.55 7.32 19.37
N ILE A 135 -0.91 6.22 18.95
CA ILE A 135 -0.40 5.23 19.91
C ILE A 135 0.72 5.95 20.66
N PRO A 136 0.54 6.34 21.93
CA PRO A 136 1.65 6.91 22.67
C PRO A 136 2.77 5.87 22.69
N PRO A 137 4.05 6.28 22.60
CA PRO A 137 5.15 5.33 22.78
C PRO A 137 4.89 4.60 24.09
N ARG A 138 4.81 3.27 24.00
CA ARG A 138 4.52 2.35 25.11
C ARG A 138 5.46 2.72 26.24
N SER A 139 4.97 3.43 27.24
CA SER A 139 5.71 3.69 28.47
C SER A 139 6.07 2.31 29.04
N ASP A 140 7.36 2.07 29.24
CA ASP A 140 7.91 0.83 29.79
C ASP A 140 7.19 0.45 31.09
N ALA A 141 6.18 -0.39 30.96
CA ALA A 141 5.48 -1.02 32.07
C ALA A 141 5.35 -2.49 31.73
N SER A 142 6.43 -3.24 31.96
CA SER A 142 6.43 -4.63 32.41
C SER A 142 7.87 -5.13 32.60
N GLN A 143 8.46 -4.94 33.78
CA GLN A 143 9.31 -6.00 34.33
C GLN A 143 8.38 -7.09 34.82
N SER A 144 8.20 -8.12 34.00
CA SER A 144 7.72 -9.43 34.44
C SER A 144 8.96 -10.33 34.53
N THR A 145 9.35 -10.74 35.72
CA THR A 145 10.26 -11.88 35.90
C THR A 145 9.43 -13.15 36.09
N PRO A 146 9.76 -14.25 35.39
CA PRO A 146 9.34 -15.58 35.80
C PRO A 146 10.55 -16.34 36.36
N GLN A 147 10.43 -16.91 37.57
CA GLN A 147 11.09 -18.19 37.84
C GLN A 147 10.47 -18.95 39.02
N GLU A 148 10.13 -20.19 38.68
CA GLU A 148 9.54 -21.28 39.45
C GLU A 148 10.63 -22.06 40.21
N GLY A 149 10.37 -22.51 41.45
CA GLY A 149 11.31 -23.34 42.21
C GLY A 149 10.94 -23.62 43.67
N ASN A 150 10.08 -24.63 43.88
CA ASN A 150 9.94 -25.61 44.99
C ASN A 150 10.41 -25.27 46.43
N ASN A 151 9.50 -25.43 47.41
CA ASN A 151 9.47 -26.52 48.42
C ASN A 151 8.51 -26.24 49.60
N GLU A 152 7.37 -26.96 49.61
CA GLU A 152 6.67 -27.63 50.75
C GLU A 152 6.16 -26.88 52.02
N PRO A 153 5.19 -27.46 52.79
CA PRO A 153 3.94 -26.77 53.15
C PRO A 153 3.70 -26.64 54.67
N GLU A 154 2.91 -25.64 55.10
CA GLU A 154 2.31 -25.66 56.45
C GLU A 154 0.84 -25.21 56.43
N GLU A 155 0.00 -26.21 56.74
CA GLU A 155 -1.21 -26.21 57.56
C GLU A 155 -2.35 -25.20 57.34
N THR A 156 -3.51 -25.78 56.97
CA THR A 156 -4.88 -25.61 57.52
C THR A 156 -5.21 -24.30 58.23
N VAL A 157 -6.36 -23.64 58.01
CA VAL A 157 -7.67 -24.04 58.58
C VAL A 157 -8.83 -23.44 57.77
N LEU A 158 -9.81 -24.27 57.39
CA LEU A 158 -11.16 -23.82 56.97
C LEU A 158 -12.01 -23.58 58.23
N PRO A 159 -12.71 -22.45 58.39
CA PRO A 159 -13.63 -22.27 59.51
C PRO A 159 -14.90 -23.11 59.33
N VAL A 160 -15.15 -23.98 60.30
CA VAL A 160 -16.36 -24.79 60.48
C VAL A 160 -17.50 -23.92 60.98
N PHE A 161 -18.68 -24.08 60.39
CA PHE A 161 -19.93 -23.45 60.83
C PHE A 161 -20.31 -23.86 62.26
N SER A 162 -20.83 -22.92 63.05
CA SER A 162 -21.75 -23.24 64.14
C SER A 162 -22.92 -22.27 64.14
N ILE A 163 -24.08 -22.87 63.85
CA ILE A 163 -25.41 -22.37 64.11
C ILE A 163 -25.72 -22.64 65.59
N LYS A 164 -26.29 -21.64 66.27
CA LYS A 164 -27.18 -21.88 67.41
C LYS A 164 -28.30 -20.86 67.37
#